data_AF-K9R2S8-F1
#
_entry.id   AF-K9R2S8-F1
#
_cell.length_a   1.000
_cell.length_b   1.000
_cell.length_c   1.000
_cell.angle_alpha   90.00
_cell.angle_beta   90.00
_cell.angle_gamma   90.00
#
_symmetry.space_group_name_H-M   'P 1'
#
loop_
_entity.id
_entity.type
_entity.pdbx_description
1 polymer ?
#
loop_
_entity_poly.entity_id
_entity_poly.type
_entity_poly.pdbx_seq_one_letter_code
_entity_poly.pdbx_strand_id
1 'polypeptide(L)'
;MQVSSELQSQIFSKYLIAELLYQLNRFKWADNFSRHELVIEPWANGLWVKQAGLISYHDLADALKQEAEAKAYNLSVQQIKQGRFLVSSSQNPNKNYFVQFNRGLGWNCNCMRYKCWNNRMSEELPQLFQALNGKIFCHHIVAAHDFDVTISRR
;
A
#
# COMPACT_ATOMS: atom_id res chain seq x y z
N MET A 1 1.17 -16.51 -14.37
CA MET A 1 0.80 -16.31 -12.96
C MET A 1 -0.40 -15.38 -12.94
N GLN A 2 -1.51 -15.81 -12.36
CA GLN A 2 -2.75 -15.03 -12.38
C GLN A 2 -2.90 -14.30 -11.04
N VAL A 3 -2.81 -12.97 -11.06
CA VAL A 3 -3.11 -12.14 -9.89
C VAL A 3 -4.62 -12.13 -9.70
N SER A 4 -5.10 -12.35 -8.50
CA SER A 4 -6.54 -12.38 -8.24
C SER A 4 -7.21 -11.01 -8.38
N SER A 5 -8.51 -11.01 -8.65
CA SER A 5 -9.30 -9.77 -8.69
C SER A 5 -9.29 -9.01 -7.36
N GLU A 6 -9.27 -9.70 -6.22
CA GLU A 6 -9.21 -9.06 -4.90
C GLU A 6 -7.87 -8.37 -4.64
N LEU A 7 -6.76 -8.97 -5.06
CA LEU A 7 -5.44 -8.37 -4.91
C LEU A 7 -5.25 -7.23 -5.92
N GLN A 8 -5.66 -7.45 -7.17
CA GLN A 8 -5.64 -6.42 -8.22
C GLN A 8 -6.46 -5.18 -7.83
N SER A 9 -7.68 -5.34 -7.32
CA SER A 9 -8.54 -4.20 -6.95
C SER A 9 -7.97 -3.35 -5.81
N GLN A 10 -7.09 -3.91 -4.98
CA GLN A 10 -6.46 -3.19 -3.86
C GLN A 10 -5.14 -2.52 -4.24
N ILE A 11 -4.40 -3.07 -5.22
CA ILE A 11 -3.07 -2.60 -5.61
C ILE A 11 -3.15 -1.72 -6.87
N PHE A 12 -3.93 -2.14 -7.86
CA PHE A 12 -4.01 -1.53 -9.18
C PHE A 12 -5.20 -0.57 -9.31
N SER A 13 -5.38 0.29 -8.30
CA SER A 13 -6.38 1.34 -8.35
C SER A 13 -6.07 2.30 -9.50
N LYS A 14 -7.03 2.50 -10.42
CA LYS A 14 -6.87 3.45 -11.54
C LYS A 14 -6.51 4.86 -11.08
N TYR A 15 -6.99 5.26 -9.90
CA TYR A 15 -6.62 6.53 -9.28
C TYR A 15 -5.14 6.56 -8.90
N LEU A 16 -4.66 5.56 -8.17
CA LEU A 16 -3.25 5.46 -7.78
C LEU A 16 -2.34 5.43 -9.02
N ILE A 17 -2.72 4.67 -10.04
CA ILE A 17 -1.94 4.58 -11.28
C ILE A 17 -1.92 5.90 -12.04
N ALA A 18 -3.05 6.63 -12.11
CA ALA A 18 -3.07 7.96 -12.72
C ALA A 18 -2.15 8.95 -11.99
N GLU A 19 -2.20 9.01 -10.66
CA GLU A 19 -1.31 9.85 -9.85
C GLU A 19 0.16 9.47 -10.06
N LEU A 20 0.48 8.17 -10.09
CA LEU A 20 1.82 7.69 -10.36
C LEU A 20 2.32 8.08 -11.75
N LEU A 21 1.46 8.02 -12.78
CA LEU A 21 1.82 8.49 -14.11
C LEU A 21 2.14 9.99 -14.13
N TYR A 22 1.42 10.80 -13.36
CA TYR A 22 1.75 12.22 -13.18
C TYR A 22 3.09 12.42 -12.48
N GLN A 23 3.36 11.69 -11.40
CA GLN A 23 4.65 11.74 -10.70
C GLN A 23 5.83 11.35 -11.60
N LEU A 24 5.62 10.40 -12.53
CA LEU A 24 6.61 9.97 -13.52
C LEU A 24 6.72 10.90 -14.74
N ASN A 25 6.07 12.06 -14.71
CA ASN A 25 5.99 13.01 -15.82
C ASN A 25 5.40 12.44 -17.13
N ARG A 26 4.51 11.45 -17.05
CA ARG A 26 3.87 10.79 -18.19
C ARG A 26 2.45 11.31 -18.37
N PHE A 27 2.31 12.52 -18.90
CA PHE A 27 1.02 13.23 -18.98
C PHE A 27 0.22 12.98 -20.27
N LYS A 28 0.88 12.57 -21.36
CA LYS A 28 0.28 12.51 -22.72
C LYS A 28 -1.00 11.68 -22.83
N TRP A 29 -1.19 10.68 -21.97
CA TRP A 29 -2.41 9.89 -21.97
C TRP A 29 -3.64 10.71 -21.55
N ALA A 30 -3.45 11.72 -20.68
CA ALA A 30 -4.54 12.54 -20.15
C ALA A 30 -5.13 13.49 -21.20
N ASP A 31 -4.45 13.70 -22.34
CA ASP A 31 -4.96 14.51 -23.44
C ASP A 31 -6.18 13.86 -24.12
N ASN A 32 -6.25 12.52 -24.09
CA ASN A 32 -7.24 11.74 -24.86
C ASN A 32 -8.06 10.77 -23.99
N PHE A 33 -7.66 10.55 -22.74
CA PHE A 33 -8.28 9.54 -21.88
C PHE A 33 -8.48 10.07 -20.46
N SER A 34 -9.63 9.71 -19.88
CA SER A 34 -9.90 9.83 -18.46
C SER A 34 -9.17 8.74 -17.67
N ARG A 35 -8.82 9.01 -16.40
CA ARG A 35 -8.27 8.00 -15.48
C ARG A 35 -9.14 6.74 -15.37
N HIS A 36 -10.45 6.86 -15.55
CA HIS A 36 -11.37 5.73 -15.50
C HIS A 36 -11.22 4.77 -16.69
N GLU A 37 -10.60 5.24 -17.78
CA GLU A 37 -10.42 4.49 -19.02
C GLU A 37 -9.06 3.78 -19.10
N LEU A 38 -8.20 3.98 -18.08
CA LEU A 38 -6.92 3.27 -18.01
C LEU A 38 -7.13 1.75 -18.02
N VAL A 39 -6.42 1.09 -18.93
CA VAL A 39 -6.38 -0.38 -19.02
C VAL A 39 -5.04 -0.82 -18.44
N ILE A 40 -5.11 -1.62 -17.39
CA ILE A 40 -3.98 -1.97 -16.53
C ILE A 40 -3.81 -3.47 -16.53
N GLU A 41 -2.60 -3.94 -16.83
CA GLU A 41 -2.26 -5.35 -16.91
C GLU A 41 -0.96 -5.63 -16.13
N PRO A 42 -0.95 -6.59 -15.17
CA PRO A 42 0.28 -6.99 -14.50
C PRO A 42 1.17 -7.81 -15.43
N TRP A 43 2.44 -7.42 -15.55
CA TRP A 43 3.47 -8.07 -16.36
C TRP A 43 4.62 -8.55 -15.47
N ALA A 44 5.53 -9.34 -16.03
CA ALA A 44 6.65 -9.91 -15.27
C ALA A 44 7.60 -8.84 -14.68
N ASN A 45 7.78 -7.72 -15.38
CA ASN A 45 8.71 -6.64 -15.04
C ASN A 45 8.03 -5.36 -14.55
N GLY A 46 6.70 -5.34 -14.45
CA GLY A 46 5.97 -4.16 -14.02
C GLY A 46 4.48 -4.22 -14.33
N LEU A 47 3.87 -3.05 -14.36
CA LEU A 47 2.47 -2.85 -14.67
C LEU A 47 2.36 -2.18 -16.04
N TRP A 48 1.82 -2.88 -17.03
CA TRP A 48 1.56 -2.29 -18.34
C TRP A 48 0.28 -1.47 -18.30
N VAL A 49 0.40 -0.17 -18.58
CA VAL A 49 -0.75 0.71 -18.78
C VAL A 49 -0.86 0.97 -20.28
N LYS A 50 -1.92 0.47 -20.92
CA LYS A 50 -2.06 0.51 -22.38
C LYS A 50 -1.87 1.91 -22.96
N GLN A 51 -2.34 2.93 -22.25
CA GLN A 51 -2.28 4.33 -22.67
C GLN A 51 -0.95 5.03 -22.35
N ALA A 52 -0.13 4.49 -21.45
CA ALA A 52 1.01 5.22 -20.87
C ALA A 52 2.31 4.40 -20.73
N GLY A 53 2.32 3.15 -21.18
CA GLY A 53 3.47 2.27 -21.16
C GLY A 53 3.69 1.55 -19.83
N LEU A 54 4.90 1.02 -19.64
CA LEU A 54 5.27 0.18 -18.51
C LEU A 54 5.66 1.01 -17.28
N ILE A 55 5.05 0.74 -16.14
CA ILE A 55 5.44 1.24 -14.81
C ILE A 55 6.21 0.14 -14.09
N SER A 56 7.37 0.44 -13.50
CA SER A 56 8.13 -0.58 -12.78
C SER A 56 7.46 -0.94 -11.45
N TYR A 57 7.71 -2.15 -10.94
CA TYR A 57 7.21 -2.51 -9.60
C TYR A 57 7.86 -1.69 -8.47
N HIS A 58 9.04 -1.11 -8.70
CA HIS A 58 9.66 -0.18 -7.75
C HIS A 58 8.89 1.13 -7.67
N ASP A 59 8.57 1.75 -8.81
CA ASP A 59 7.76 2.97 -8.85
C ASP A 59 6.39 2.74 -8.19
N LEU A 60 5.78 1.57 -8.46
CA LEU A 60 4.51 1.20 -7.82
C LEU A 60 4.65 1.00 -6.31
N ALA A 61 5.72 0.34 -5.85
CA ALA A 61 5.99 0.13 -4.42
C ALA A 61 6.14 1.47 -3.68
N ASP A 62 6.86 2.42 -4.27
CA ASP A 62 7.03 3.76 -3.72
C ASP A 62 5.71 4.53 -3.66
N ALA A 63 4.89 4.46 -4.73
CA ALA A 63 3.56 5.06 -4.74
C ALA A 63 2.63 4.48 -3.66
N LEU A 64 2.64 3.16 -3.47
CA LEU A 64 1.84 2.49 -2.43
C LEU A 64 2.30 2.91 -1.02
N LYS A 65 3.61 3.09 -0.83
CA LYS A 65 4.18 3.57 0.43
C LYS A 65 3.73 5.01 0.71
N GLN A 66 3.85 5.91 -0.26
CA GLN A 66 3.38 7.29 -0.14
C GLN A 66 1.86 7.35 0.13
N GLU A 67 1.06 6.51 -0.53
CA GLU A 67 -0.38 6.42 -0.27
C GLU A 67 -0.65 5.99 1.18
N ALA A 68 0.12 5.03 1.70
CA ALA A 68 -0.02 4.55 3.06
C ALA A 68 0.37 5.63 4.09
N GLU A 69 1.45 6.38 3.84
CA GLU A 69 1.90 7.51 4.68
C GLU A 69 0.86 8.64 4.70
N ALA A 70 0.35 9.05 3.54
CA ALA A 70 -0.68 10.08 3.45
C ALA A 70 -1.97 9.68 4.20
N LYS A 71 -2.37 8.41 4.11
CA LYS A 71 -3.53 7.87 4.84
C LYS A 71 -3.27 7.71 6.34
N ALA A 72 -2.03 7.47 6.74
CA ALA A 72 -1.65 7.31 8.14
C ALA A 72 -1.71 8.62 8.92
N TYR A 73 -1.42 9.74 8.26
CA TYR A 73 -1.29 11.07 8.89
C TYR A 73 -2.49 11.47 9.76
N ASN A 74 -3.71 11.11 9.36
CA ASN A 74 -4.93 11.48 10.08
C ASN A 74 -5.43 10.42 11.08
N LEU A 75 -4.64 9.37 11.32
CA LEU A 75 -5.02 8.30 12.25
C LEU A 75 -4.52 8.58 13.66
N SER A 76 -5.43 8.45 14.63
CA SER A 76 -5.05 8.41 16.04
C SER A 76 -4.49 7.03 16.41
N VAL A 77 -3.44 7.05 17.24
CA VAL A 77 -2.75 5.85 17.72
C VAL A 77 -2.74 5.86 19.24
N GLN A 78 -3.09 4.72 19.84
CA GLN A 78 -2.98 4.45 21.27
C GLN A 78 -2.07 3.25 21.48
N GLN A 79 -1.00 3.40 22.25
CA GLN A 79 -0.19 2.27 22.69
C GLN A 79 -0.85 1.60 23.90
N ILE A 80 -1.12 0.30 23.80
CA ILE A 80 -1.65 -0.51 24.91
C ILE A 80 -0.51 -1.12 25.73
N LYS A 81 0.52 -1.58 25.03
CA LYS A 81 1.73 -2.18 25.59
C LYS A 81 2.89 -1.92 24.64
N GLN A 82 4.12 -2.03 25.10
CA GLN A 82 5.30 -1.96 24.22
C GLN A 82 5.12 -2.88 23.00
N GLY A 83 5.25 -2.30 21.80
CA GLY A 83 5.05 -2.99 20.53
C GLY A 83 3.61 -3.39 20.19
N ARG A 84 2.58 -2.90 20.91
CA ARG A 84 1.16 -3.18 20.65
C ARG A 84 0.31 -1.92 20.67
N PHE A 85 -0.46 -1.70 19.62
CA PHE A 85 -1.16 -0.46 19.34
C PHE A 85 -2.61 -0.69 18.90
N LEU A 86 -3.48 0.24 19.25
CA LEU A 86 -4.76 0.45 18.59
C LEU A 86 -4.64 1.67 17.69
N VAL A 87 -5.06 1.51 16.44
CA VAL A 87 -5.06 2.58 15.46
C VAL A 87 -6.48 2.79 14.97
N SER A 88 -6.97 4.02 14.99
CA SER A 88 -8.33 4.34 14.58
C SER A 88 -8.58 4.09 13.10
N SER A 89 -9.86 3.96 12.73
CA SER A 89 -10.32 3.91 11.35
C SER A 89 -10.68 5.31 10.87
N SER A 90 -10.21 5.66 9.66
CA SER A 90 -10.64 6.89 8.99
C SER A 90 -12.12 6.90 8.58
N GLN A 91 -12.75 5.71 8.46
CA GLN A 91 -14.13 5.56 8.00
C GLN A 91 -15.13 5.44 9.14
N ASN A 92 -14.70 5.00 10.32
CA ASN A 92 -15.55 4.80 11.47
C ASN A 92 -14.81 5.18 12.77
N PRO A 93 -15.14 6.33 13.39
CA PRO A 93 -14.48 6.80 14.61
C PRO A 93 -14.50 5.81 15.78
N ASN A 94 -15.49 4.90 15.81
CA ASN A 94 -15.64 3.91 16.89
C ASN A 94 -14.89 2.60 16.61
N LYS A 95 -14.21 2.48 15.47
CA LYS A 95 -13.49 1.28 15.08
C LYS A 95 -12.00 1.48 15.19
N ASN A 96 -11.35 0.56 15.90
CA ASN A 96 -9.89 0.47 15.96
C ASN A 96 -9.39 -0.81 15.29
N TYR A 97 -8.19 -0.72 14.71
CA TYR A 97 -7.41 -1.82 14.20
C TYR A 97 -6.27 -2.13 15.16
N PHE A 98 -6.04 -3.41 15.38
CA PHE A 98 -4.95 -3.88 16.23
C PHE A 98 -3.69 -4.02 15.39
N VAL A 99 -2.62 -3.36 15.84
CA VAL A 99 -1.30 -3.39 15.21
C VAL A 99 -0.28 -3.86 16.24
N GLN A 100 0.60 -4.77 15.85
CA GLN A 100 1.67 -5.25 16.72
C GLN A 100 2.99 -5.43 15.97
N PHE A 101 4.09 -5.16 16.66
CA PHE A 101 5.43 -5.51 16.22
C PHE A 101 5.90 -6.77 16.92
N ASN A 102 6.15 -7.83 16.15
CA ASN A 102 6.68 -9.09 16.65
C ASN A 102 8.16 -9.21 16.27
N ARG A 103 9.04 -9.39 17.26
CA ARG A 103 10.46 -9.67 16.99
C ARG A 103 10.57 -10.94 16.13
N GLY A 104 11.23 -10.84 14.97
CA GLY A 104 11.39 -11.93 14.00
C GLY A 104 10.32 -11.98 12.89
N LEU A 105 9.07 -11.60 13.17
CA LEU A 105 7.98 -11.61 12.18
C LEU A 105 7.63 -10.22 11.63
N GLY A 106 8.14 -9.16 12.24
CA GLY A 106 7.88 -7.78 11.84
C GLY A 106 6.51 -7.26 12.25
N TRP A 107 6.06 -6.22 11.55
CA TRP A 107 4.80 -5.53 11.81
C TRP A 107 3.60 -6.32 11.28
N ASN A 108 2.55 -6.41 12.09
CA ASN A 108 1.32 -7.11 11.78
C ASN A 108 0.10 -6.23 12.06
N CYS A 109 -0.94 -6.35 11.24
CA CYS A 109 -2.20 -5.63 11.42
C CYS A 109 -3.41 -6.54 11.18
N ASN A 110 -4.50 -6.32 11.89
CA ASN A 110 -5.74 -7.09 11.67
C ASN A 110 -6.63 -6.54 10.55
N CYS A 111 -6.23 -5.47 9.84
CA CYS A 111 -7.04 -4.89 8.76
C CYS A 111 -7.08 -5.78 7.51
N MET A 112 -8.14 -5.65 6.71
CA MET A 112 -8.34 -6.50 5.54
C MET A 112 -7.27 -6.31 4.47
N ARG A 113 -6.80 -5.08 4.26
CA ARG A 113 -5.71 -4.78 3.31
C ARG A 113 -4.43 -5.55 3.68
N TYR A 114 -4.03 -5.49 4.95
CA TYR A 114 -2.87 -6.24 5.43
C TYR A 114 -3.05 -7.75 5.22
N LYS A 115 -4.17 -8.31 5.68
CA LYS A 115 -4.45 -9.75 5.55
C LYS A 115 -4.40 -10.20 4.09
N CYS A 116 -5.03 -9.44 3.19
CA CYS A 116 -5.06 -9.77 1.77
C CYS A 116 -3.65 -9.75 1.16
N TRP A 117 -2.87 -8.71 1.42
CA TRP A 117 -1.52 -8.58 0.86
C TRP A 117 -0.56 -9.61 1.47
N ASN A 118 -0.60 -9.80 2.79
CA ASN A 118 0.26 -10.75 3.50
C ASN A 118 0.03 -12.20 3.08
N ASN A 119 -1.21 -12.58 2.75
CA ASN A 119 -1.52 -13.94 2.38
C ASN A 119 -1.22 -14.28 0.92
N ARG A 120 -1.05 -13.26 0.05
CA ARG A 120 -1.13 -13.47 -1.40
C ARG A 120 0.01 -12.84 -2.18
N MET A 121 0.51 -11.68 -1.75
CA MET A 121 1.42 -10.87 -2.57
C MET A 121 2.75 -11.59 -2.84
N SER A 122 3.29 -12.34 -1.87
CA SER A 122 4.52 -13.12 -2.06
C SER A 122 4.39 -14.22 -3.10
N GLU A 123 3.19 -14.75 -3.31
CA GLU A 123 2.92 -15.84 -4.25
C GLU A 123 2.41 -15.33 -5.60
N GLU A 124 1.50 -14.35 -5.60
CA GLU A 124 0.82 -13.85 -6.81
C GLU A 124 1.54 -12.67 -7.48
N LEU A 125 2.28 -11.86 -6.70
CA LEU A 125 2.99 -10.66 -7.16
C LEU A 125 4.41 -10.59 -6.53
N PRO A 126 5.25 -11.65 -6.68
CA PRO A 126 6.53 -11.75 -6.01
C PRO A 126 7.49 -10.60 -6.34
N GLN A 127 7.43 -10.05 -7.56
CA GLN A 127 8.28 -8.91 -7.96
C GLN A 127 7.90 -7.63 -7.21
N LEU A 128 6.61 -7.39 -6.99
CA LEU A 128 6.16 -6.27 -6.16
C LEU A 128 6.51 -6.51 -4.69
N PHE A 129 6.36 -7.75 -4.20
CA PHE A 129 6.77 -8.10 -2.84
C PHE A 129 8.26 -7.86 -2.60
N GLN A 130 9.10 -8.20 -3.58
CA GLN A 130 10.54 -7.90 -3.57
C GLN A 130 10.80 -6.39 -3.62
N ALA A 131 10.08 -5.63 -4.46
CA ALA A 131 10.19 -4.17 -4.52
C ALA A 131 9.81 -3.50 -3.18
N LEU A 132 8.91 -4.13 -2.41
CA LEU A 132 8.55 -3.72 -1.05
C LEU A 132 9.50 -4.25 0.03
N ASN A 133 10.65 -4.82 -0.35
CA ASN A 133 11.64 -5.44 0.55
C ASN A 133 11.05 -6.55 1.43
N GLY A 134 10.13 -7.34 0.89
CA GLY A 134 9.50 -8.46 1.59
C GLY A 134 8.61 -8.04 2.76
N LYS A 135 8.12 -6.80 2.75
CA LYS A 135 7.30 -6.24 3.84
C LYS A 135 5.95 -5.81 3.32
N ILE A 136 4.93 -6.01 4.14
CA ILE A 136 3.58 -5.52 3.89
C ILE A 136 3.32 -4.32 4.79
N PHE A 137 2.95 -3.20 4.17
CA PHE A 137 2.61 -1.98 4.88
C PHE A 137 1.17 -1.62 4.58
N CYS A 138 0.40 -1.42 5.64
CA CYS A 138 -0.87 -0.71 5.56
C CYS A 138 -0.73 0.61 6.31
N HIS A 139 -1.61 1.56 6.03
CA HIS A 139 -1.59 2.87 6.70
C HIS A 139 -1.71 2.77 8.24
N HIS A 140 -2.32 1.72 8.80
CA HIS A 140 -2.30 1.49 10.26
C HIS A 140 -0.92 1.07 10.78
N ILE A 141 -0.16 0.26 10.02
CA ILE A 141 1.22 -0.10 10.39
C ILE A 141 2.10 1.14 10.33
N VAL A 142 1.95 1.96 9.29
CA VAL A 142 2.70 3.22 9.16
C VAL A 142 2.40 4.14 10.34
N ALA A 143 1.12 4.37 10.66
CA ALA A 143 0.74 5.20 11.81
C ALA A 143 1.33 4.67 13.14
N ALA A 144 1.25 3.37 13.39
CA ALA A 144 1.80 2.76 14.61
C ALA A 144 3.33 2.85 14.68
N HIS A 145 4.01 2.63 13.56
CA HIS A 145 5.46 2.74 13.44
C HIS A 145 5.93 4.17 13.74
N ASP A 146 5.31 5.17 13.11
CA ASP A 146 5.71 6.58 13.28
C ASP A 146 5.46 7.06 14.71
N PHE A 147 4.38 6.58 15.33
CA PHE A 147 4.10 6.80 16.74
C PHE A 147 5.16 6.17 17.66
N ASP A 148 5.55 4.91 17.41
CA ASP A 148 6.56 4.20 18.19
C ASP A 148 7.95 4.87 18.10
N VAL A 149 8.33 5.31 16.89
CA VAL A 149 9.56 6.09 16.66
C VAL A 149 9.50 7.41 17.41
N THR A 150 8.34 8.08 17.44
CA THR A 150 8.15 9.35 18.15
C THR A 150 8.27 9.19 19.66
N ILE A 151 7.72 8.12 20.23
CA ILE A 151 7.85 7.83 21.67
C ILE A 151 9.29 7.45 22.01
N SER A 152 9.94 6.62 21.20
CA SER A 152 11.31 6.14 21.48
C SER A 152 12.37 7.23 21.45
N ARG A 153 12.04 8.42 20.90
CA ARG A 153 12.92 9.60 20.88
C ARG A 153 12.72 10.54 22.08
N ARG A 154 11.75 10.26 22.94
CA ARG A 154 11.49 11.01 24.18
C ARG A 154 12.11 10.30 25.37
#